data_AF-A0A7V5UJ63-F1
#
_entry.id   AF-A0A7V5UJ63-F1
#
_cell.length_a   1.000
_cell.length_b   1.000
_cell.length_c   1.000
_cell.angle_alpha   90.00
_cell.angle_beta   90.00
_cell.angle_gamma   90.00
#
_symmetry.space_group_name_H-M   'P 1'
#
loop_
_entity.id
_entity.type
_entity.pdbx_description
1 polymer ?
#
loop_
_entity_poly.entity_id
_entity_poly.type
_entity_poly.pdbx_seq_one_letter_code
_entity_poly.pdbx_strand_id
1 'polypeptide(L)'
;MMSAMDEPIPTGSLLDSLLSEEIFRPQEPQTLEEAGLPPTVVEGLLCKQLLACGMSSGRGLAQAICLPFGLVDPILQNLRTRQIIVHTGSAHLNDYTYALTDAGRQRAQTEMEICGYVGAAPVPLDDYIVSVDAQSIRAESPRQEDLLRAFEGLTLNDETVSAIGPAVNSGAGLFLYGEPGNGKTTLARRITRCF
;
A
#
# COMPACT_ATOMS: atom_id res chain seq x y z
N MET A 1 -23.06 -50.53 -3.34
CA MET A 1 -22.96 -49.43 -2.37
C MET A 1 -21.48 -49.09 -2.21
N MET A 2 -20.97 -48.13 -2.98
CA MET A 2 -19.77 -47.34 -2.67
C MET A 2 -19.66 -46.27 -3.77
N SER A 3 -20.11 -45.07 -3.41
CA SER A 3 -20.06 -43.86 -4.22
C SER A 3 -18.63 -43.35 -4.21
N ALA A 4 -18.04 -43.18 -5.39
CA ALA A 4 -16.80 -42.44 -5.55
C ALA A 4 -17.14 -40.95 -5.41
N MET A 5 -16.55 -40.27 -4.43
CA MET A 5 -16.54 -38.81 -4.36
C MET A 5 -15.38 -38.31 -5.20
N ASP A 6 -15.74 -37.70 -6.32
CA ASP A 6 -14.90 -36.88 -7.17
C ASP A 6 -14.85 -35.48 -6.52
N GLU A 7 -13.80 -35.18 -5.77
CA GLU A 7 -13.55 -33.81 -5.29
C GLU A 7 -12.70 -33.08 -6.35
N PRO A 8 -13.20 -31.99 -6.94
CA PRO A 8 -12.44 -31.25 -7.94
C PRO A 8 -11.31 -30.48 -7.24
N ILE A 9 -10.08 -30.77 -7.65
CA ILE A 9 -8.90 -29.98 -7.29
C ILE A 9 -9.14 -28.54 -7.77
N PRO A 10 -8.91 -27.50 -6.95
CA PRO A 10 -9.11 -26.11 -7.35
C PRO A 10 -7.96 -25.68 -8.28
N THR A 11 -8.08 -26.04 -9.55
CA THR A 11 -7.08 -25.78 -10.60
C THR A 11 -6.81 -24.28 -10.84
N GLY A 12 -7.71 -23.40 -10.39
CA GLY A 12 -7.57 -21.94 -10.56
C GLY A 12 -6.41 -21.32 -9.79
N SER A 13 -6.15 -21.77 -8.55
CA SER A 13 -5.12 -21.15 -7.70
C SER A 13 -3.69 -21.44 -8.19
N LEU A 14 -3.44 -22.66 -8.66
CA LEU A 14 -2.11 -23.06 -9.15
C LEU A 14 -1.79 -22.44 -10.51
N LEU A 15 -2.78 -22.34 -11.41
CA LEU A 15 -2.60 -21.71 -12.71
C LEU A 15 -2.43 -20.20 -12.57
N ASP A 16 -3.18 -19.53 -11.69
CA ASP A 16 -2.98 -18.11 -11.40
C ASP A 16 -1.59 -17.84 -10.81
N SER A 17 -1.10 -18.70 -9.91
CA SER A 17 0.24 -18.60 -9.31
C SER A 17 1.37 -18.83 -10.34
N LEU A 18 1.14 -19.71 -11.32
CA LEU A 18 2.11 -20.01 -12.39
C LEU A 18 2.09 -18.97 -13.53
N LEU A 19 1.02 -18.20 -13.66
CA LEU A 19 0.82 -17.19 -14.71
C LEU A 19 1.06 -15.76 -14.21
N SER A 20 1.03 -15.53 -12.90
CA SER A 20 1.55 -14.31 -12.30
C SER A 20 3.07 -14.40 -12.27
N GLU A 21 3.76 -13.59 -13.07
CA GLU A 21 5.05 -13.06 -12.63
C GLU A 21 4.85 -12.62 -11.17
N GLU A 22 5.55 -13.24 -10.21
CA GLU A 22 5.27 -13.05 -8.78
C GLU A 22 5.61 -11.61 -8.37
N ILE A 23 4.66 -10.69 -8.60
CA ILE A 23 4.69 -9.34 -8.09
C ILE A 23 4.54 -9.48 -6.59
N PHE A 24 5.61 -9.21 -5.86
CA PHE A 24 5.61 -9.22 -4.39
C PHE A 24 4.39 -8.48 -3.85
N ARG A 25 3.63 -9.13 -2.97
CA ARG A 25 2.54 -8.51 -2.21
C ARG A 25 2.73 -8.80 -0.72
N PRO A 26 2.73 -7.77 0.14
CA PRO A 26 2.81 -7.99 1.57
C PRO A 26 1.57 -8.77 2.05
N GLN A 27 1.78 -9.73 2.94
CA GLN A 27 0.70 -10.49 3.54
C GLN A 27 -0.10 -9.60 4.49
N GLU A 28 -1.41 -9.83 4.55
CA GLU A 28 -2.28 -9.13 5.49
C GLU A 28 -2.00 -9.64 6.92
N PRO A 29 -1.67 -8.76 7.88
CA PRO A 29 -1.30 -9.17 9.23
C PRO A 29 -2.52 -9.71 10.00
N GLN A 30 -2.31 -10.75 10.81
CA GLN A 30 -3.36 -11.34 11.65
C GLN A 30 -3.34 -10.81 13.08
N THR A 31 -2.25 -10.14 13.48
CA THR A 31 -2.07 -9.52 14.80
C THR A 31 -1.39 -8.15 14.67
N LEU A 32 -1.47 -7.33 15.71
CA LEU A 32 -0.75 -6.04 15.74
C LEU A 32 0.76 -6.26 15.90
N GLU A 33 1.13 -7.33 16.59
CA GLU A 33 2.52 -7.77 16.77
C GLU A 33 3.15 -8.15 15.42
N GLU A 34 2.44 -8.91 14.58
CA GLU A 34 2.86 -9.21 13.21
C GLU A 34 2.96 -7.96 12.33
N ALA A 35 2.05 -7.00 12.53
CA ALA A 35 2.12 -5.71 11.85
C ALA A 35 3.27 -4.82 12.36
N GLY A 36 3.99 -5.22 13.42
CA GLY A 36 5.04 -4.43 14.05
C GLY A 36 4.52 -3.14 14.72
N LEU A 37 3.23 -3.11 15.08
CA LEU A 37 2.52 -1.91 15.53
C LEU A 37 2.17 -1.99 17.02
N PRO A 38 2.60 -1.01 17.84
CA PRO A 38 2.11 -0.91 19.21
C PRO A 38 0.63 -0.48 19.21
N PRO A 39 -0.24 -1.04 20.08
CA PRO A 39 -1.65 -0.67 20.15
C PRO A 39 -1.89 0.83 20.37
N THR A 40 -1.00 1.51 21.10
CA THR A 40 -1.08 2.95 21.36
C THR A 40 -0.92 3.80 20.11
N VAL A 41 -0.13 3.34 19.12
CA VAL A 41 0.00 4.02 17.83
C VAL A 41 -1.30 3.93 17.05
N VAL A 42 -1.92 2.76 17.04
CA VAL A 42 -3.21 2.55 16.37
C VAL A 42 -4.33 3.32 17.06
N GLU A 43 -4.40 3.32 18.39
CA GLU A 43 -5.32 4.17 19.17
C GLU A 43 -5.21 5.63 18.75
N GLY A 44 -3.98 6.15 18.66
CA GLY A 44 -3.74 7.54 18.31
C GLY A 44 -4.10 7.85 16.87
N LEU A 45 -3.81 6.96 15.91
CA LEU A 45 -4.25 7.12 14.52
C LEU A 45 -5.78 7.17 14.42
N LEU A 46 -6.49 6.28 15.13
CA LEU A 46 -7.96 6.27 15.15
C LEU A 46 -8.52 7.56 15.76
N CYS A 47 -7.98 8.02 16.89
CA CYS A 47 -8.41 9.26 17.53
C CYS A 47 -8.16 10.47 16.64
N LYS A 48 -6.99 10.56 16.01
CA LYS A 48 -6.65 11.64 15.08
C LYS A 48 -7.52 11.62 13.82
N GLN A 49 -7.82 10.42 13.29
CA GLN A 49 -8.72 10.28 12.15
C GLN A 49 -10.13 10.78 12.50
N LEU A 50 -10.67 10.40 13.66
CA LEU A 50 -11.95 10.89 14.15
C LEU A 50 -11.93 12.39 14.45
N LEU A 51 -10.81 12.95 14.91
CA LEU A 51 -10.67 14.39 15.09
C LEU A 51 -10.77 15.14 13.76
N ALA A 52 -10.17 14.59 12.69
CA ALA A 52 -10.17 15.17 11.36
C ALA A 52 -11.53 15.07 10.64
N CYS A 53 -12.20 13.91 10.72
CA CYS A 53 -13.47 13.67 10.00
C CYS A 53 -14.73 13.88 10.86
N GLY A 54 -14.58 14.07 12.18
CA GLY A 54 -15.66 14.24 13.15
C GLY A 54 -16.32 12.93 13.58
N MET A 55 -16.76 12.12 12.61
CA MET A 55 -17.30 10.78 12.85
C MET A 55 -16.97 9.83 11.68
N SER A 56 -16.91 8.53 11.95
CA SER A 56 -16.70 7.51 10.92
C SER A 56 -17.18 6.14 11.41
N SER A 57 -17.47 5.22 10.49
CA SER A 57 -17.72 3.82 10.85
C SER A 57 -16.42 3.12 11.25
N GLY A 58 -16.50 2.03 12.03
CA GLY A 58 -15.32 1.26 12.42
C GLY A 58 -14.55 0.72 11.22
N ARG A 59 -15.27 0.22 10.20
CA ARG A 59 -14.67 -0.21 8.93
C ARG A 59 -14.08 0.95 8.13
N GLY A 60 -14.72 2.12 8.14
CA GLY A 60 -14.19 3.32 7.51
C GLY A 60 -12.89 3.79 8.15
N LEU A 61 -12.80 3.71 9.49
CA LEU A 61 -11.56 3.97 10.23
C LEU A 61 -10.48 2.96 9.89
N ALA A 62 -10.81 1.66 9.88
CA ALA A 62 -9.87 0.59 9.53
C ALA A 62 -9.30 0.78 8.11
N GLN A 63 -10.16 1.12 7.15
CA GLN A 63 -9.75 1.43 5.78
C GLN A 63 -8.84 2.67 5.72
N ALA A 64 -9.18 3.73 6.46
CA ALA A 64 -8.40 4.98 6.47
C ALA A 64 -6.97 4.78 6.99
N ILE A 65 -6.79 3.86 7.94
CA ILE A 65 -5.46 3.51 8.49
C ILE A 65 -4.87 2.24 7.84
N CYS A 66 -5.50 1.72 6.78
CA CYS A 66 -5.05 0.54 6.04
C CYS A 66 -4.82 -0.71 6.92
N LEU A 67 -5.64 -0.93 7.94
CA LEU A 67 -5.60 -2.12 8.79
C LEU A 67 -6.87 -2.98 8.61
N PRO A 68 -6.76 -4.31 8.81
CA PRO A 68 -7.92 -5.19 8.84
C PRO A 68 -8.88 -4.77 9.95
N PHE A 69 -10.18 -4.76 9.66
CA PHE A 69 -11.21 -4.38 10.65
C PHE A 69 -11.15 -5.27 11.91
N GLY A 70 -10.79 -6.54 11.77
CA GLY A 70 -10.64 -7.47 12.91
C GLY A 70 -9.56 -7.05 13.91
N LEU A 71 -8.53 -6.30 13.48
CA LEU A 71 -7.51 -5.74 14.38
C LEU A 71 -7.96 -4.42 15.00
N VAL A 72 -8.80 -3.67 14.31
CA VAL A 72 -9.26 -2.33 14.72
C VAL A 72 -10.43 -2.41 15.69
N ASP A 73 -11.36 -3.34 15.51
CA ASP A 73 -12.57 -3.46 16.34
C ASP A 73 -12.24 -3.62 17.85
N PRO A 74 -11.33 -4.52 18.28
CA PRO A 74 -10.97 -4.64 19.70
C PRO A 74 -10.44 -3.33 20.30
N ILE A 75 -9.72 -2.52 19.51
CA ILE A 75 -9.16 -1.24 19.93
C ILE A 75 -10.28 -0.20 20.08
N LEU A 76 -11.22 -0.16 19.14
CA LEU A 76 -12.40 0.71 19.24
C LEU A 76 -13.24 0.35 20.47
N GLN A 77 -13.43 -0.95 20.77
CA GLN A 77 -14.10 -1.37 22.00
C GLN A 77 -13.35 -0.89 23.24
N ASN A 78 -12.02 -1.00 23.27
CA ASN A 78 -11.21 -0.54 24.41
C ASN A 78 -11.32 0.98 24.61
N LEU A 79 -11.19 1.77 23.53
CA LEU A 79 -11.34 3.22 23.55
C LEU A 79 -12.73 3.64 24.04
N ARG A 80 -13.77 2.89 23.66
CA ARG A 80 -15.14 3.11 24.12
C ARG A 80 -15.30 2.79 25.61
N THR A 81 -14.78 1.66 26.08
CA THR A 81 -14.79 1.32 27.52
C THR A 81 -14.11 2.41 28.35
N ARG A 82 -13.05 3.01 27.82
CA ARG A 82 -12.32 4.15 28.43
C ARG A 82 -12.98 5.52 28.22
N GLN A 83 -14.17 5.57 27.61
CA GLN A 83 -14.91 6.80 27.33
C GLN A 83 -14.14 7.83 26.47
N ILE A 84 -13.22 7.37 25.64
CA ILE A 84 -12.49 8.21 24.66
C ILE A 84 -13.35 8.43 23.41
N ILE A 85 -14.10 7.40 23.00
CA ILE A 85 -15.03 7.45 21.89
C ILE A 85 -16.43 6.99 22.32
N VAL A 86 -17.43 7.36 21.54
CA VAL A 86 -18.83 6.98 21.73
C VAL A 86 -19.45 6.52 20.41
N HIS A 87 -20.49 5.68 20.53
CA HIS A 87 -21.34 5.34 19.39
C HIS A 87 -22.33 6.48 19.15
N THR A 88 -22.41 6.98 17.93
CA THR A 88 -23.39 8.00 17.53
C THR A 88 -24.53 7.41 16.71
N GLY A 89 -24.38 6.18 16.23
CA GLY A 89 -25.40 5.45 15.49
C GLY A 89 -24.94 4.06 15.06
N SER A 90 -25.83 3.32 14.42
CA SER A 90 -25.51 2.06 13.77
C SER A 90 -25.03 2.30 12.34
N ALA A 91 -24.09 1.49 11.87
CA ALA A 91 -23.63 1.45 10.49
C ALA A 91 -24.01 0.10 9.84
N HIS A 92 -23.65 -0.10 8.57
CA HIS A 92 -23.93 -1.34 7.85
C HIS A 92 -23.14 -2.53 8.44
N LEU A 93 -23.61 -3.76 8.18
CA LEU A 93 -22.89 -5.00 8.52
C LEU A 93 -22.53 -5.16 10.01
N ASN A 94 -23.46 -4.80 10.91
CA ASN A 94 -23.27 -4.84 12.37
C ASN A 94 -22.09 -3.99 12.89
N ASP A 95 -21.73 -2.93 12.16
CA ASP A 95 -20.76 -1.91 12.58
C ASP A 95 -21.49 -0.72 13.25
N TYR A 96 -20.73 0.19 13.85
CA TYR A 96 -21.22 1.41 14.49
C TYR A 96 -20.51 2.64 13.91
N THR A 97 -21.16 3.78 14.05
CA THR A 97 -20.52 5.08 13.81
C THR A 97 -19.92 5.57 15.12
N TYR A 98 -18.65 5.93 15.08
CA TYR A 98 -17.87 6.40 16.22
C TYR A 98 -17.61 7.91 16.11
N ALA A 99 -17.59 8.58 17.25
CA ALA A 99 -17.13 9.95 17.40
C ALA A 99 -16.34 10.12 18.71
N LEU A 100 -15.49 11.13 18.78
CA LEU A 100 -14.76 11.46 20.00
C LEU A 100 -15.67 12.06 21.06
N THR A 101 -15.43 11.71 22.33
CA THR A 101 -15.92 12.48 23.47
C THR A 101 -15.10 13.76 23.63
N ASP A 102 -15.48 14.65 24.57
CA ASP A 102 -14.67 15.83 24.89
C ASP A 102 -13.26 15.44 25.38
N ALA A 103 -13.17 14.41 26.24
CA ALA A 103 -11.90 13.87 26.70
C ALA A 103 -11.08 13.27 25.55
N GLY A 104 -11.73 12.53 24.63
CA GLY A 104 -11.06 12.00 23.45
C GLY A 104 -10.59 13.09 22.49
N ARG A 105 -11.37 14.16 22.33
CA ARG A 105 -11.01 15.33 21.51
C ARG A 105 -9.77 16.03 22.05
N GLN A 106 -9.71 16.26 23.37
CA GLN A 106 -8.54 16.85 24.01
C GLN A 106 -7.30 15.96 23.82
N ARG A 107 -7.43 14.65 24.05
CA ARG A 107 -6.33 13.70 23.84
C ARG A 107 -5.84 13.70 22.39
N ALA A 108 -6.75 13.62 21.43
CA ALA A 108 -6.40 13.63 20.01
C ALA A 108 -5.69 14.93 19.60
N GLN A 109 -6.09 16.08 20.16
CA GLN A 109 -5.41 17.35 19.94
C GLN A 109 -3.96 17.34 20.48
N THR A 110 -3.76 16.85 21.70
CA THR A 110 -2.40 16.69 22.27
C THR A 110 -1.54 15.75 21.43
N GLU A 111 -2.10 14.65 20.94
CA GLU A 111 -1.38 13.73 20.06
C GLU A 111 -1.04 14.36 18.69
N MET A 112 -1.92 15.21 18.15
CA MET A 112 -1.65 15.98 16.93
C MET A 112 -0.52 17.00 17.12
N GLU A 113 -0.40 17.61 18.29
CA GLU A 113 0.71 18.52 18.62
C GLU A 113 2.05 17.79 18.67
N ILE A 114 2.06 16.53 19.13
CA ILE A 114 3.27 15.68 19.15
C ILE A 114 3.60 15.17 17.75
N CYS A 115 2.59 14.68 17.02
CA CYS A 115 2.75 14.12 15.67
C CYS A 115 1.45 14.26 14.87
N GLY A 116 1.47 15.20 13.92
CA GLY A 116 0.36 15.49 13.01
C GLY A 116 0.12 14.46 11.90
N TYR A 117 0.83 13.33 11.90
CA TYR A 117 0.62 12.27 10.90
C TYR A 117 -0.76 11.62 11.08
N VAL A 118 -1.53 11.57 9.99
CA VAL A 118 -2.84 10.94 9.90
C VAL A 118 -2.92 10.19 8.58
N GLY A 119 -3.24 8.90 8.62
CA GLY A 119 -3.31 8.04 7.44
C GLY A 119 -3.00 6.59 7.75
N ALA A 120 -2.47 5.89 6.75
CA ALA A 120 -2.08 4.48 6.84
C ALA A 120 -1.19 4.20 8.05
N ALA A 121 -1.41 3.06 8.72
CA ALA A 121 -0.56 2.67 9.82
C ALA A 121 0.89 2.46 9.32
N PRO A 122 1.90 2.98 10.04
CA PRO A 122 3.29 2.83 9.64
C PRO A 122 3.70 1.36 9.71
N VAL A 123 4.65 0.97 8.86
CA VAL A 123 5.25 -0.37 8.87
C VAL A 123 6.69 -0.29 9.40
N PRO A 124 7.24 -1.37 9.99
CA PRO A 124 8.66 -1.43 10.33
C PRO A 124 9.54 -1.12 9.12
N LEU A 125 10.65 -0.42 9.37
CA LEU A 125 11.56 -0.01 8.30
C LEU A 125 12.17 -1.22 7.59
N ASP A 126 12.51 -2.28 8.32
CA ASP A 126 13.11 -3.48 7.75
C ASP A 126 12.14 -4.18 6.79
N ASP A 127 10.86 -4.32 7.17
CA ASP A 127 9.82 -4.89 6.30
C ASP A 127 9.58 -4.02 5.05
N TYR A 128 9.64 -2.70 5.21
CA TYR A 128 9.57 -1.78 4.08
C TYR A 128 10.76 -1.99 3.13
N ILE A 129 12.00 -2.09 3.64
CA ILE A 129 13.19 -2.33 2.82
C ILE A 129 13.05 -3.65 2.05
N VAL A 130 12.68 -4.73 2.73
CA VAL A 130 12.44 -6.04 2.10
C VAL A 130 11.38 -5.93 1.00
N SER A 131 10.29 -5.22 1.26
CA SER A 131 9.22 -5.03 0.28
C SER A 131 9.69 -4.27 -0.97
N VAL A 132 10.55 -3.26 -0.80
CA VAL A 132 11.08 -2.45 -1.89
C VAL A 132 12.10 -3.25 -2.70
N ASP A 133 12.97 -4.00 -2.04
CA ASP A 133 13.95 -4.85 -2.70
C ASP A 133 13.29 -5.97 -3.50
N ALA A 134 12.23 -6.58 -2.97
CA ALA A 134 11.46 -7.62 -3.67
C ALA A 134 10.70 -7.11 -4.90
N GLN A 135 10.39 -5.81 -4.96
CA GLN A 135 9.75 -5.15 -6.10
C GLN A 135 10.75 -4.47 -7.04
N SER A 136 12.06 -4.65 -6.79
CA SER A 136 13.09 -3.97 -7.55
C SER A 136 13.27 -4.60 -8.93
N ILE A 137 13.18 -3.77 -9.97
CA ILE A 137 13.54 -4.14 -11.36
C ILE A 137 15.05 -4.39 -11.55
N ARG A 138 15.87 -4.29 -10.50
CA ARG A 138 17.33 -4.52 -10.57
C ARG A 138 17.71 -5.93 -11.00
N ALA A 139 16.81 -6.90 -10.78
CA ALA A 139 17.02 -8.28 -11.25
C ALA A 139 16.69 -8.44 -12.74
N GLU A 140 16.03 -7.47 -13.36
CA GLU A 140 15.69 -7.49 -14.78
C GLU A 140 16.86 -6.94 -15.60
N SER A 141 17.27 -7.70 -16.61
CA SER A 141 18.38 -7.35 -17.50
C SER A 141 17.86 -7.14 -18.92
N PRO A 142 17.15 -6.02 -19.19
CA PRO A 142 16.62 -5.74 -20.51
C PRO A 142 17.74 -5.70 -21.54
N ARG A 143 17.55 -6.38 -22.68
CA ARG A 143 18.54 -6.40 -23.76
C ARG A 143 18.41 -5.14 -24.59
N GLN A 144 19.46 -4.85 -25.36
CA GLN A 144 19.45 -3.73 -26.29
C GLN A 144 18.28 -3.79 -27.29
N GLU A 145 17.87 -4.99 -27.69
CA GLU A 145 16.71 -5.21 -28.57
C GLU A 145 15.38 -4.80 -27.93
N ASP A 146 15.22 -5.05 -26.62
CA ASP A 146 14.00 -4.67 -25.88
C ASP A 146 13.92 -3.16 -25.72
N LEU A 147 15.06 -2.50 -25.51
CA LEU A 147 15.17 -1.04 -25.50
C LEU A 147 14.80 -0.41 -26.85
N LEU A 148 15.30 -0.99 -27.95
CA LEU A 148 14.97 -0.52 -29.30
C LEU A 148 13.48 -0.72 -29.62
N ARG A 149 12.90 -1.87 -29.22
CA ARG A 149 11.47 -2.16 -29.36
C ARG A 149 10.62 -1.18 -28.54
N ALA A 150 11.02 -0.89 -27.31
CA ALA A 150 10.33 0.06 -26.44
C ALA A 150 10.31 1.48 -27.05
N PHE A 151 11.36 1.87 -27.78
CA PHE A 151 11.47 3.19 -28.42
C PHE A 151 10.93 3.25 -29.86
N GLU A 152 10.36 2.17 -30.40
CA GLU A 152 9.88 2.10 -31.78
C GLU A 152 8.85 3.20 -32.13
N GLY A 153 9.19 4.11 -33.05
CA GLY A 153 8.34 5.26 -33.39
C GLY A 153 8.63 6.53 -32.57
N LEU A 154 9.72 6.57 -31.80
CA LEU A 154 10.35 7.80 -31.34
C LEU A 154 11.57 8.11 -32.22
N THR A 155 11.70 9.38 -32.61
CA THR A 155 12.89 9.86 -33.31
C THR A 155 13.97 10.20 -32.28
N LEU A 156 14.82 9.23 -31.96
CA LEU A 156 15.97 9.39 -31.05
C LEU A 156 17.27 9.26 -31.87
N ASN A 157 18.30 10.04 -31.51
CA ASN A 157 19.64 9.84 -32.06
C ASN A 157 20.35 8.68 -31.33
N ASP A 158 21.27 8.02 -32.04
CA ASP A 158 22.00 6.85 -31.52
C ASP A 158 22.78 7.17 -30.23
N GLU A 159 23.26 8.40 -30.09
CA GLU A 159 23.93 8.89 -28.87
C GLU A 159 23.00 8.88 -27.65
N THR A 160 21.73 9.29 -27.80
CA THR A 160 20.76 9.26 -26.70
C THR A 160 20.39 7.83 -26.32
N VAL A 161 20.20 6.95 -27.32
CA VAL A 161 19.92 5.53 -27.08
C VAL A 161 21.09 4.87 -26.35
N SER A 162 22.32 5.16 -26.79
CA SER A 162 23.55 4.66 -26.16
C SER A 162 23.73 5.16 -24.73
N ALA A 163 23.36 6.43 -24.45
CA ALA A 163 23.41 6.98 -23.10
C ALA A 163 22.36 6.40 -22.14
N ILE A 164 21.16 6.07 -22.64
CA ILE A 164 20.06 5.52 -21.84
C ILE A 164 20.28 4.03 -21.51
N GLY A 165 20.87 3.26 -22.43
CA GLY A 165 21.06 1.81 -22.28
C GLY A 165 21.67 1.39 -20.94
N PRO A 166 22.84 1.93 -20.53
CA PRO A 166 23.45 1.62 -19.24
C PRO A 166 22.57 1.99 -18.04
N ALA A 167 21.85 3.12 -18.11
CA ALA A 167 20.98 3.56 -17.03
C ALA A 167 19.79 2.61 -16.84
N VAL A 168 19.16 2.18 -17.94
CA VAL A 168 18.06 1.21 -17.93
C VAL A 168 18.53 -0.15 -17.44
N ASN A 169 19.68 -0.64 -17.92
CA ASN A 169 20.22 -1.93 -17.49
C ASN A 169 20.64 -1.94 -16.01
N SER A 170 21.11 -0.81 -15.48
CA SER A 170 21.49 -0.68 -14.07
C SER A 170 20.32 -0.56 -13.09
N GLY A 171 19.08 -0.38 -13.58
CA GLY A 171 17.91 -0.10 -12.74
C GLY A 171 18.06 1.17 -11.90
N ALA A 172 18.95 2.09 -12.29
CA ALA A 172 19.22 3.33 -11.57
C ALA A 172 18.24 4.45 -11.96
N GLY A 173 18.14 5.48 -11.12
CA GLY A 173 17.33 6.66 -11.43
C GLY A 173 17.84 7.40 -12.67
N LEU A 174 16.94 7.73 -13.59
CA LEU A 174 17.23 8.50 -14.81
C LEU A 174 16.61 9.90 -14.73
N PHE A 175 17.41 10.94 -14.98
CA PHE A 175 16.94 12.32 -15.04
C PHE A 175 16.87 12.81 -16.50
N LEU A 176 15.65 13.05 -16.99
CA LEU A 176 15.42 13.54 -18.36
C LEU A 176 15.18 15.06 -18.35
N TYR A 177 16.10 15.83 -18.93
CA TYR A 177 16.02 17.30 -18.93
C TYR A 177 16.03 17.91 -20.35
N GLY A 178 15.77 19.23 -20.43
CA GLY A 178 15.81 20.03 -21.67
C GLY A 178 14.49 20.75 -21.98
N GLU A 179 14.38 21.32 -23.17
CA GLU A 179 13.22 22.16 -23.54
C GLU A 179 11.89 21.38 -23.59
N PRO A 180 10.75 22.05 -23.31
CA PRO A 180 9.40 21.48 -23.47
C PRO A 180 9.15 21.02 -24.92
N GLY A 181 8.35 19.97 -25.10
CA GLY A 181 7.98 19.47 -26.44
C GLY A 181 8.90 18.38 -27.02
N ASN A 182 10.09 18.16 -26.45
CA ASN A 182 11.04 17.14 -26.91
C ASN A 182 10.74 15.70 -26.43
N GLY A 183 9.47 15.38 -26.16
CA GLY A 183 9.05 13.99 -25.92
C GLY A 183 9.56 13.31 -24.65
N LYS A 184 10.12 14.04 -23.66
CA LYS A 184 10.67 13.46 -22.40
C LYS A 184 9.66 12.60 -21.64
N THR A 185 8.42 13.07 -21.50
CA THR A 185 7.34 12.30 -20.87
C THR A 185 7.03 11.03 -21.66
N THR A 186 7.06 11.11 -22.99
CA THR A 186 6.84 9.96 -23.86
C THR A 186 7.97 8.95 -23.71
N LEU A 187 9.22 9.40 -23.67
CA LEU A 187 10.39 8.56 -23.44
C LEU A 187 10.31 7.86 -22.08
N ALA A 188 10.03 8.59 -21.00
CA ALA A 188 9.88 8.04 -19.65
C ALA A 188 8.80 6.93 -19.59
N ARG A 189 7.64 7.15 -20.22
CA ARG A 189 6.56 6.14 -20.29
C ARG A 189 6.90 4.92 -21.12
N ARG A 190 7.82 5.04 -22.07
CA ARG A 190 8.22 3.92 -22.93
C ARG A 190 9.34 3.10 -22.32
N ILE A 191 10.21 3.69 -21.49
CA ILE A 191 11.24 2.96 -20.74
C ILE A 191 10.62 1.85 -19.88
N THR A 192 9.41 2.04 -19.34
CA THR A 192 8.70 1.01 -18.57
C THR A 192 8.22 -0.18 -19.40
N ARG A 193 8.45 -0.19 -20.72
CA ARG A 193 8.17 -1.33 -21.61
C ARG A 193 9.41 -2.16 -21.94
N CYS A 194 10.58 -1.72 -21.46
CA CYS A 194 11.83 -2.48 -21.59
C CYS A 194 11.88 -3.65 -20.59
N PHE A 195 11.20 -3.45 -19.47
CA PHE A 195 10.91 -4.37 -18.39
C PHE A 195 9.56 -5.01 -18.70
#